data_AF-A0A657LQE6-F1
#
_entry.id   AF-A0A657LQE6-F1
#
_cell.length_a   1.000
_cell.length_b   1.000
_cell.length_c   1.000
_cell.angle_alpha   90.00
_cell.angle_beta   90.00
_cell.angle_gamma   90.00
#
_symmetry.space_group_name_H-M   'P 1'
#
loop_
_entity.id
_entity.type
_entity.pdbx_description
1 polymer ?
#
loop_
_entity_poly.entity_id
_entity_poly.type
_entity_poly.pdbx_seq_one_letter_code
_entity_poly.pdbx_strand_id
1 'polypeptide(L)'
;MWTKHHKKRKLGRFVMPLITVAFLSYFGYHSMHGDYGLRATETFDRQSAERQTRLAALVTQRETLEREVALMSDGSLERDMLDEKARFALNMSRADEIVIFH
;
A
#
# COMPACT_ATOMS: atom_id res chain seq x y z
N MET A 1 -34.05 2.69 -73.45
CA MET A 1 -34.38 2.45 -72.01
C MET A 1 -33.16 1.85 -71.34
N TRP A 2 -32.50 2.59 -70.45
CA TRP A 2 -31.33 2.11 -69.69
C TRP A 2 -31.78 1.59 -68.34
N THR A 3 -31.77 0.28 -68.12
CA THR A 3 -32.05 -0.31 -66.80
C THR A 3 -30.76 -0.42 -66.00
N LYS A 4 -30.52 0.53 -65.08
CA LYS A 4 -29.37 0.49 -64.16
C LYS A 4 -29.60 -0.60 -63.09
N HIS A 5 -29.08 -1.80 -63.32
CA HIS A 5 -29.03 -2.83 -62.28
C HIS A 5 -27.96 -2.49 -61.23
N HIS A 6 -28.39 -2.10 -60.04
CA HIS A 6 -27.50 -1.95 -58.89
C HIS A 6 -27.21 -3.35 -58.32
N LYS A 7 -25.97 -3.81 -58.49
CA LYS A 7 -25.50 -5.08 -57.91
C LYS A 7 -25.56 -4.97 -56.39
N LYS A 8 -26.45 -5.71 -55.72
CA LYS A 8 -26.59 -5.69 -54.26
C LYS A 8 -25.31 -6.22 -53.62
N ARG A 9 -24.40 -5.32 -53.20
CA ARG A 9 -23.16 -5.69 -52.49
C ARG A 9 -23.52 -6.16 -51.08
N LYS A 10 -23.56 -7.48 -50.87
CA LYS A 10 -23.78 -8.09 -49.54
C LYS A 10 -22.60 -7.90 -48.57
N LEU A 11 -21.43 -7.48 -49.09
CA LEU A 11 -20.19 -7.33 -48.34
C LEU A 11 -20.29 -6.26 -47.23
N GLY A 12 -21.08 -5.20 -47.44
CA GLY A 12 -21.30 -4.16 -46.43
C GLY A 12 -21.95 -4.68 -45.14
N ARG A 13 -22.64 -5.83 -45.19
CA ARG A 13 -23.30 -6.44 -44.02
C ARG A 13 -22.30 -7.00 -43.01
N PHE A 14 -21.08 -7.34 -43.45
CA PHE A 14 -20.05 -7.91 -42.58
C PHE A 14 -19.12 -6.87 -41.97
N VAL A 15 -19.17 -5.62 -42.45
CA VAL A 15 -18.33 -4.53 -41.93
C VAL A 15 -18.66 -4.24 -40.47
N MET A 16 -19.94 -4.10 -40.13
CA MET A 16 -20.36 -3.86 -38.75
C MET A 16 -19.97 -4.99 -37.79
N PRO A 17 -20.32 -6.27 -38.07
CA PRO A 17 -19.89 -7.39 -37.24
C PRO A 17 -18.37 -7.46 -37.03
N LEU A 18 -17.58 -7.20 -38.08
CA LEU A 18 -16.12 -7.24 -38.00
C LEU A 18 -15.58 -6.15 -37.06
N ILE A 19 -16.11 -4.92 -37.16
CA ILE A 19 -15.77 -3.81 -36.27
C ILE A 19 -16.18 -4.17 -34.83
N THR A 20 -17.37 -4.71 -34.63
CA THR A 20 -17.86 -5.10 -33.29
C THR A 20 -16.96 -6.16 -32.65
N VAL A 21 -16.52 -7.17 -33.40
CA VAL A 21 -15.59 -8.20 -32.89
C VAL A 21 -14.23 -7.58 -32.54
N ALA A 22 -13.71 -6.68 -33.37
CA ALA A 22 -12.45 -6.00 -33.09
C ALA A 22 -12.52 -5.17 -31.79
N PHE A 23 -13.61 -4.42 -31.61
CA PHE A 23 -13.86 -3.65 -30.40
C PHE A 23 -14.02 -4.55 -29.17
N LEU A 24 -14.88 -5.58 -29.22
CA LEU A 24 -15.06 -6.53 -28.12
C LEU A 24 -13.75 -7.23 -27.73
N SER A 25 -12.92 -7.60 -28.72
CA SER A 25 -11.63 -8.24 -28.46
C SER A 25 -10.67 -7.27 -27.76
N TYR A 26 -10.59 -6.02 -28.23
CA TYR A 26 -9.76 -4.98 -27.62
C TYR A 26 -10.19 -4.69 -26.18
N PHE A 27 -11.47 -4.40 -25.99
CA PHE A 27 -12.02 -4.08 -24.66
C PHE A 27 -11.97 -5.30 -23.72
N GLY A 28 -12.23 -6.51 -24.21
CA GLY A 28 -12.12 -7.74 -23.42
C GLY A 28 -10.69 -8.09 -23.01
N TYR A 29 -9.72 -7.86 -23.91
CA TYR A 29 -8.30 -7.99 -23.55
C TYR A 29 -7.90 -6.95 -22.50
N HIS A 30 -8.30 -5.69 -22.69
CA HIS A 30 -7.96 -4.59 -21.81
C HIS A 30 -8.68 -4.68 -20.45
N SER A 31 -9.86 -5.29 -20.37
CA SER A 31 -10.53 -5.56 -19.08
C SER A 31 -9.80 -6.63 -18.27
N MET A 32 -9.03 -7.51 -18.92
CA MET A 32 -8.23 -8.55 -18.26
C MET A 32 -6.79 -8.09 -17.93
N HIS A 33 -6.18 -7.26 -18.78
CA HIS A 33 -4.77 -6.85 -18.67
C HIS A 33 -4.55 -5.38 -18.32
N GLY A 34 -5.59 -4.55 -18.27
CA GLY A 34 -5.45 -3.14 -17.93
C GLY A 34 -5.24 -2.92 -16.44
N ASP A 35 -4.69 -1.76 -16.09
CA ASP A 35 -4.40 -1.32 -14.71
C ASP A 35 -5.65 -1.23 -13.80
N TYR A 36 -6.85 -1.33 -14.37
CA TYR A 36 -8.14 -1.39 -13.66
C TYR A 36 -8.87 -2.73 -13.83
N GLY A 37 -8.21 -3.74 -14.40
CA GLY A 37 -8.75 -5.09 -14.55
C GLY A 37 -8.80 -5.84 -13.21
N LEU A 38 -9.55 -6.95 -13.17
CA LEU A 38 -9.78 -7.77 -11.96
C LEU A 38 -8.50 -8.18 -11.20
N ARG A 39 -7.33 -8.19 -11.87
CA ARG A 39 -6.03 -8.53 -11.27
C ARG A 39 -5.31 -7.36 -10.62
N ALA A 40 -5.66 -6.12 -10.94
CA ALA A 40 -5.06 -4.94 -10.34
C ALA A 40 -5.56 -4.69 -8.91
N THR A 41 -6.80 -5.10 -8.62
CA THR A 41 -7.38 -4.98 -7.28
C THR A 41 -6.60 -5.79 -6.26
N GLU A 42 -6.20 -7.02 -6.58
CA GLU A 42 -5.48 -7.89 -5.64
C GLU A 42 -4.09 -7.35 -5.27
N THR A 43 -3.36 -6.79 -6.24
CA THR A 43 -2.04 -6.21 -5.97
C THR A 43 -2.16 -4.90 -5.19
N PHE A 44 -3.18 -4.10 -5.47
CA PHE A 44 -3.45 -2.86 -4.74
C PHE A 44 -3.90 -3.12 -3.31
N ASP A 45 -4.78 -4.10 -3.11
CA ASP A 45 -5.26 -4.51 -1.79
C ASP A 45 -4.13 -5.07 -0.93
N ARG A 46 -3.25 -5.91 -1.51
CA ARG A 46 -2.07 -6.41 -0.82
C ARG A 46 -1.13 -5.27 -0.40
N GLN A 47 -0.85 -4.34 -1.31
CA GLN A 47 -0.01 -3.18 -0.98
C GLN A 47 -0.67 -2.27 0.07
N SER A 48 -1.99 -2.11 0.02
CA SER A 48 -2.75 -1.34 1.01
C SER A 48 -2.63 -1.98 2.39
N ALA A 49 -2.86 -3.29 2.48
CA ALA A 49 -2.72 -4.06 3.72
C ALA A 49 -1.30 -3.99 4.29
N GLU A 50 -0.27 -4.20 3.46
CA GLU A 50 1.14 -4.08 3.88
C GLU A 50 1.49 -2.68 4.41
N ARG A 51 0.94 -1.63 3.79
CA ARG A 51 1.15 -0.25 4.25
C ARG A 51 0.41 0.02 5.55
N GLN A 52 -0.81 -0.50 5.71
CA GLN A 52 -1.58 -0.38 6.95
C GLN A 52 -0.91 -1.10 8.13
N THR A 53 -0.37 -2.30 7.91
CA THR A 53 0.41 -3.01 8.94
C THR A 53 1.65 -2.22 9.35
N ARG A 54 2.38 -1.65 8.39
CA ARG A 54 3.54 -0.79 8.68
C ARG A 54 3.15 0.48 9.43
N LEU A 55 2.04 1.11 9.04
CA LEU A 55 1.53 2.29 9.72
C LEU A 55 1.18 1.97 11.18
N ALA A 56 0.48 0.87 11.43
CA ALA A 56 0.14 0.45 12.79
C ALA A 56 1.39 0.23 13.65
N ALA A 57 2.40 -0.46 13.12
CA ALA A 57 3.66 -0.67 13.83
C ALA A 57 4.38 0.66 14.16
N LEU A 58 4.44 1.58 13.21
CA LEU A 58 5.06 2.89 13.41
C LEU A 58 4.30 3.76 14.42
N VAL A 59 2.96 3.72 14.40
CA VAL A 59 2.14 4.43 15.38
C VAL A 59 2.42 3.91 16.78
N THR A 60 2.48 2.60 16.98
CA THR A 60 2.83 2.01 18.29
C THR A 60 4.22 2.43 18.76
N GLN A 61 5.21 2.47 17.87
CA GLN A 61 6.55 2.95 18.22
C GLN A 61 6.54 4.43 18.63
N ARG A 62 5.84 5.26 17.86
CA ARG A 62 5.68 6.69 18.15
C ARG A 62 5.01 6.91 19.51
N GLU A 63 3.92 6.20 19.80
CA GLU A 63 3.24 6.31 21.10
C GLU A 63 4.11 5.88 22.27
N THR A 64 4.94 4.86 22.09
CA THR A 64 5.89 4.40 23.12
C THR A 64 6.95 5.47 23.40
N LEU A 65 7.55 6.02 22.35
CA LEU A 65 8.54 7.10 22.46
C LEU A 65 7.93 8.37 23.06
N GLU A 66 6.70 8.72 22.70
CA GLU A 66 6.03 9.87 23.28
C GLU A 66 5.75 9.71 24.76
N ARG A 67 5.42 8.50 25.22
CA ARG A 67 5.30 8.21 26.65
C ARG A 67 6.63 8.38 27.36
N GLU A 68 7.71 7.85 26.80
CA GLU A 68 9.06 8.03 27.36
C GLU A 68 9.47 9.50 27.43
N VAL A 69 9.24 10.26 26.35
CA VAL A 69 9.53 11.70 26.31
C VAL A 69 8.66 12.47 27.31
N ALA A 70 7.37 12.13 27.43
CA ALA A 70 6.49 12.78 28.39
C ALA A 70 6.98 12.61 29.83
N LEU A 71 7.42 11.39 30.20
CA LEU A 71 8.04 11.08 31.50
C LEU A 71 9.36 11.84 31.73
N MET A 72 10.05 12.23 30.66
CA MET A 72 11.28 13.03 30.72
C MET A 72 11.03 14.54 30.55
N SER A 73 9.79 14.97 30.33
CA SER A 73 9.45 16.39 30.08
C SER A 73 9.04 17.12 31.36
N ASP A 74 9.26 18.45 31.36
CA ASP A 74 9.22 19.29 32.54
C ASP A 74 7.85 19.25 33.25
N GLY A 75 7.87 18.94 34.55
CA GLY A 75 6.69 18.75 35.40
C GLY A 75 6.44 17.31 35.87
N SER A 76 7.06 16.30 35.24
CA SER A 76 6.99 14.88 35.68
C SER A 76 8.35 14.17 35.77
N LEU A 77 9.46 14.91 35.64
CA LEU A 77 10.82 14.38 35.60
C LEU A 77 11.14 13.50 36.81
N GLU A 78 11.05 12.19 36.62
CA GLU A 78 11.31 11.21 37.67
C GLU A 78 12.82 11.01 37.82
N ARG A 79 13.35 11.42 38.99
CA ARG A 79 14.80 11.47 39.26
C ARG A 79 15.49 10.11 39.11
N ASP A 80 14.80 9.02 39.40
CA ASP A 80 15.31 7.65 39.23
C ASP A 80 15.50 7.29 37.74
N MET A 81 14.58 7.70 36.87
CA MET A 81 14.66 7.43 35.42
C MET A 81 15.86 8.17 34.78
N LEU A 82 16.16 9.37 35.25
CA LEU A 82 17.32 10.14 34.81
C LEU A 82 18.64 9.48 35.25
N ASP A 83 18.70 9.00 36.50
CA ASP A 83 19.86 8.31 37.07
C ASP A 83 20.13 6.97 36.36
N GLU A 84 19.08 6.20 36.06
CA GLU A 84 19.17 4.96 35.29
C GLU A 84 19.70 5.22 33.86
N LYS A 85 19.13 6.18 33.13
CA LYS A 85 19.58 6.52 31.75
C LYS A 85 21.01 7.07 31.74
N ALA A 86 21.39 7.90 32.71
CA ALA A 86 22.74 8.42 32.85
C ALA A 86 23.75 7.29 33.12
N ARG A 87 23.40 6.34 33.99
CA ARG A 87 24.21 5.15 34.29
C ARG A 87 24.35 4.23 33.07
N PHE A 88 23.25 3.95 32.38
CA PHE A 88 23.26 3.15 31.16
C PHE A 88 24.14 3.79 30.08
N ALA A 89 24.01 5.10 29.84
CA ALA A 89 24.80 5.81 28.83
C ALA A 89 26.30 5.87 29.17
N LEU A 90 26.65 5.95 30.46
CA LEU A 90 28.03 6.00 30.95
C LEU A 90 28.63 4.62 31.26
N ASN A 91 27.87 3.54 31.00
CA ASN A 91 28.27 2.16 31.29
C ASN A 91 28.66 1.94 32.78
N MET A 92 27.94 2.62 33.67
CA MET A 92 28.11 2.57 35.12
C MET A 92 26.99 1.72 35.74
N SER A 93 27.32 0.84 36.69
CA SER A 93 26.34 0.10 37.52
C SER A 93 26.76 0.17 38.98
N ARG A 94 25.82 0.01 39.91
CA ARG A 94 26.17 -0.09 41.33
C ARG A 94 26.79 -1.46 41.62
N ALA A 95 27.58 -1.54 42.70
CA ALA A 95 28.26 -2.77 43.08
C ALA A 95 27.31 -3.94 43.41
N ASP A 96 26.03 -3.64 43.65
CA ASP A 96 24.94 -4.56 44.00
C ASP A 96 23.93 -4.79 42.86
N GLU A 97 24.16 -4.25 41.65
CA GLU A 97 23.24 -4.38 40.50
C GLU A 97 23.69 -5.45 39.49
N ILE A 98 22.73 -6.20 38.94
CA ILE A 98 22.95 -7.19 37.86
C ILE A 98 22.32 -6.65 36.58
N VAL A 99 23.12 -6.40 35.54
CA VAL A 99 22.64 -5.97 34.22
C VAL A 99 22.50 -7.18 33.30
N ILE A 100 21.29 -7.42 32.77
CA ILE A 100 21.01 -8.48 31.80
C ILE A 100 20.92 -7.85 30.40
N PHE A 101 21.87 -8.16 29.53
CA PHE A 101 21.79 -7.83 28.10
C PHE A 101 21.04 -8.96 27.38
N HIS A 102 20.02 -8.62 26.61
CA HIS A 102 19.30 -9.53 25.70
C HIS A 102 19.60 -9.16 24.25
#